data_AF-A0A803TDE0-F1
#
_entry.id   AF-A0A803TDE0-F1
#
_cell.length_a   1.000
_cell.length_b   1.000
_cell.length_c   1.000
_cell.angle_alpha   90.00
_cell.angle_beta   90.00
_cell.angle_gamma   90.00
#
_symmetry.space_group_name_H-M   'P 1'
#
loop_
_entity.id
_entity.type
_entity.pdbx_description
1 polymer ?
#
loop_
_entity_poly.entity_id
_entity_poly.type
_entity_poly.pdbx_seq_one_letter_code
_entity_poly.pdbx_strand_id
1 'polypeptide(L)'
;MTIANYRPISNLPFLGKMIERAVLGQLQQFLDDTAGLDPFQSGFRPGHGTETVLVAITDELRRHSDSGGSALLVLLDLTAAFDTVDYDLMIHRLAMSGVRGQALNWFNSFLRNRSQCVEYMDQVSDRSPLLCGVPQGAIVSPLLFNIYVRPLASLARSFGLDCYQYADDTQLLLRLEPGATAIPDNFTLCLEALSNWLRASRLKVNPAKTEILWHGRSTGLTHLLPTFDGAALSPSPTVKSLGVVLDSQLTMEAQVAAASKQDFFHLQQARQLAPYLSDESLATVIHATVTSRLDYCNALYVGLPMSTNRKLRIVQNAAARLLTRTPMKCHITPVLQHLHWLPTDCRGLYKMLVLTFKILYGQGPLYLRDRLSFSHHRRSQRPSQRDLLYIPGPREVHLERTRRRAFSISAPALWNALPPYMRAMRELGPFTLALKTWLFTRAFNFINIYM
;
A
#
# COMPACT_ATOMS: atom_id res chain seq x y z
N MET A 1 11.93 27.19 4.65
CA MET A 1 12.04 25.82 5.21
C MET A 1 12.48 25.95 6.65
N THR A 2 11.76 25.34 7.59
CA THR A 2 12.16 25.28 9.02
C THR A 2 13.09 24.09 9.25
N ILE A 3 13.98 24.15 10.25
CA ILE A 3 14.92 23.07 10.59
C ILE A 3 14.19 21.73 10.84
N ALA A 4 12.95 21.80 11.33
CA ALA A 4 12.08 20.65 11.60
C ALA A 4 11.78 19.76 10.38
N ASN A 5 12.09 20.21 9.15
CA ASN A 5 11.83 19.44 7.92
C ASN A 5 13.08 18.73 7.37
N TYR A 6 14.27 18.92 7.94
CA TYR A 6 15.46 18.18 7.50
C TYR A 6 15.42 16.75 8.02
N ARG A 7 15.68 15.79 7.14
CA ARG A 7 15.88 14.38 7.49
C ARG A 7 17.34 14.01 7.19
N PRO A 8 18.18 13.76 8.21
CA PRO A 8 19.55 13.35 7.96
C PRO A 8 19.57 11.96 7.32
N ILE A 9 20.42 11.77 6.31
CA ILE A 9 20.62 10.46 5.66
C ILE A 9 22.07 10.03 5.88
N SER A 10 22.25 8.83 6.41
CA SER A 10 23.53 8.16 6.54
C SER A 10 23.94 7.54 5.22
N ASN A 11 24.95 8.10 4.57
CA ASN A 11 25.58 7.47 3.41
C ASN A 11 26.76 6.59 3.86
N LEU A 12 26.54 5.28 3.88
CA LEU A 12 27.54 4.31 4.34
C LEU A 12 28.65 4.07 3.32
N PRO A 13 29.89 3.75 3.77
CA PRO A 13 30.96 3.26 2.91
C PRO A 13 30.54 1.99 2.15
N PHE A 14 31.13 1.78 0.97
CA PHE A 14 30.82 0.64 0.10
C PHE A 14 30.94 -0.72 0.81
N LEU A 15 32.02 -0.96 1.55
CA LEU A 15 32.22 -2.20 2.31
C LEU A 15 31.13 -2.39 3.38
N GLY A 16 30.72 -1.32 4.07
CA GLY A 16 29.61 -1.36 5.03
C GLY A 16 28.31 -1.81 4.37
N LYS A 17 28.01 -1.27 3.18
CA LYS A 17 26.82 -1.68 2.40
C LYS A 17 26.88 -3.14 1.99
N MET A 18 28.04 -3.67 1.62
CA MET A 18 28.19 -5.09 1.28
C MET A 18 27.91 -6.00 2.49
N ILE A 19 28.50 -5.68 3.64
CA ILE A 19 28.31 -6.45 4.88
C ILE A 19 26.84 -6.40 5.30
N GLU A 20 26.24 -5.21 5.35
CA GLU A 20 24.82 -5.07 5.72
C GLU A 20 23.90 -5.83 4.78
N ARG A 21 24.22 -5.92 3.48
CA ARG A 21 23.40 -6.69 2.53
C ARG A 21 23.48 -8.19 2.79
N ALA A 22 24.64 -8.72 3.16
CA ALA A 22 24.79 -10.11 3.57
C ALA A 22 24.05 -10.40 4.88
N VAL A 23 24.16 -9.50 5.88
CA VAL A 23 23.43 -9.60 7.15
C VAL A 23 21.92 -9.54 6.93
N LEU A 24 21.44 -8.61 6.08
CA LEU A 24 20.03 -8.48 5.76
C LEU A 24 19.47 -9.76 5.15
N GLY A 25 20.18 -10.38 4.21
CA GLY A 25 19.75 -11.64 3.58
C GLY A 25 19.61 -12.78 4.60
N GLN A 26 20.58 -12.92 5.51
CA GLN A 26 20.54 -13.95 6.56
C GLN A 26 19.44 -13.68 7.58
N LEU A 27 19.29 -12.43 8.04
CA LEU A 27 18.28 -12.05 9.02
C LEU A 27 16.87 -12.18 8.43
N GLN A 28 16.65 -11.78 7.18
CA GLN A 28 15.36 -11.91 6.51
C GLN A 28 14.96 -13.39 6.39
N GLN A 29 15.86 -14.25 5.89
CA GLN A 29 15.61 -15.69 5.80
C GLN A 29 15.24 -16.28 7.16
N PHE A 30 16.02 -15.97 8.21
CA PHE A 30 15.75 -16.42 9.57
C PHE A 30 14.38 -15.97 10.10
N LEU A 31 13.98 -14.72 9.85
CA LEU A 31 12.68 -14.20 10.28
C LEU A 31 11.52 -14.81 9.48
N ASP A 32 11.72 -15.10 8.20
CA ASP A 32 10.71 -15.76 7.39
C ASP A 32 10.50 -17.21 7.85
N ASP A 33 11.58 -17.94 8.15
CA ASP A 33 11.54 -19.33 8.65
C ASP A 33 10.92 -19.45 10.05
N THR A 34 11.05 -18.42 10.88
CA THR A 34 10.57 -18.41 12.28
C THR A 34 9.25 -17.64 12.48
N ALA A 35 8.65 -17.11 11.40
CA ALA A 35 7.53 -16.15 11.49
C ALA A 35 7.84 -15.00 12.47
N GLY A 36 9.07 -14.50 12.41
CA GLY A 36 9.64 -13.50 13.31
C GLY A 36 9.11 -12.07 13.09
N LEU A 37 8.30 -11.83 12.05
CA LEU A 37 7.62 -10.56 11.77
C LEU A 37 6.10 -10.71 11.90
N ASP A 38 5.42 -9.61 12.24
CA ASP A 38 3.95 -9.59 12.24
C ASP A 38 3.40 -9.78 10.81
N PRO A 39 2.38 -10.63 10.59
CA PRO A 39 1.77 -10.82 9.26
C PRO A 39 1.20 -9.53 8.66
N PHE A 40 0.82 -8.56 9.49
CA PHE A 40 0.21 -7.30 9.07
C PHE A 40 1.22 -6.15 8.95
N GLN A 41 2.51 -6.37 9.26
CA GLN A 41 3.59 -5.45 8.89
C GLN A 41 3.98 -5.69 7.44
N SER A 42 3.78 -4.70 6.58
CA SER A 42 3.99 -4.77 5.13
C SER A 42 5.15 -3.91 4.63
N GLY A 43 5.68 -3.00 5.46
CA GLY A 43 6.82 -2.16 5.08
C GLY A 43 8.08 -2.99 4.86
N PHE A 44 8.85 -2.68 3.81
CA PHE A 44 10.16 -3.28 3.55
C PHE A 44 10.17 -4.81 3.45
N ARG A 45 9.06 -5.43 3.02
CA ARG A 45 8.95 -6.88 2.86
C ARG A 45 8.73 -7.28 1.40
N PRO A 46 9.41 -8.33 0.90
CA PRO A 46 9.12 -8.90 -0.41
C PRO A 46 7.65 -9.33 -0.52
N GLY A 47 7.00 -9.04 -1.66
CA GLY A 47 5.59 -9.41 -1.88
C GLY A 47 4.56 -8.49 -1.21
N HIS A 48 4.99 -7.56 -0.37
CA HIS A 48 4.15 -6.55 0.27
C HIS A 48 4.34 -5.17 -0.37
N GLY A 49 3.31 -4.33 -0.36
CA GLY A 49 3.38 -2.96 -0.86
C GLY A 49 2.30 -2.08 -0.26
N THR A 50 2.37 -0.77 -0.50
CA THR A 50 1.32 0.16 -0.08
C THR A 50 -0.04 -0.22 -0.68
N GLU A 51 -0.04 -0.65 -1.94
CA GLU A 51 -1.22 -1.15 -2.64
C GLU A 51 -1.84 -2.38 -1.96
N THR A 52 -1.05 -3.33 -1.46
CA THR A 52 -1.62 -4.54 -0.82
C THR A 52 -2.33 -4.21 0.49
N VAL A 53 -1.76 -3.28 1.27
CA VAL A 53 -2.38 -2.78 2.50
C VAL A 53 -3.68 -2.04 2.22
N LEU A 54 -3.66 -1.11 1.26
CA LEU A 54 -4.85 -0.33 0.91
C LEU A 54 -5.95 -1.20 0.28
N VAL A 55 -5.58 -2.21 -0.50
CA VAL A 55 -6.54 -3.20 -1.04
C VAL A 55 -7.19 -3.97 0.11
N ALA A 56 -6.43 -4.40 1.12
CA ALA A 56 -6.95 -5.08 2.29
C ALA A 56 -7.89 -4.17 3.12
N ILE A 57 -7.46 -2.96 3.45
CA ILE A 57 -8.27 -2.03 4.24
C ILE A 57 -9.56 -1.67 3.50
N THR A 58 -9.47 -1.30 2.22
CA THR A 58 -10.66 -0.86 1.47
C THR A 58 -11.62 -2.02 1.15
N ASP A 59 -11.14 -3.26 1.04
CA ASP A 59 -12.01 -4.43 0.94
C ASP A 59 -12.74 -4.70 2.25
N GLU A 60 -12.06 -4.58 3.39
CA GLU A 60 -12.67 -4.76 4.72
C GLU A 60 -13.76 -3.71 4.98
N LEU A 61 -13.43 -2.43 4.74
CA LEU A 61 -14.37 -1.32 4.87
C LEU A 61 -15.62 -1.53 4.01
N ARG A 62 -15.46 -1.93 2.75
CA ARG A 62 -16.59 -2.16 1.83
C ARG A 62 -17.46 -3.32 2.28
N ARG A 63 -16.87 -4.46 2.66
CA ARG A 63 -17.63 -5.63 3.15
C ARG A 63 -18.40 -5.30 4.42
N HIS A 64 -17.77 -4.58 5.35
CA HIS A 64 -18.41 -4.21 6.60
C HIS A 64 -19.56 -3.19 6.41
N SER A 65 -19.39 -2.26 5.47
CA SER A 65 -20.50 -1.37 5.10
C SER A 65 -21.62 -2.11 4.36
N ASP A 66 -21.32 -3.17 3.62
CA ASP A 66 -22.29 -3.98 2.89
C ASP A 66 -23.23 -4.76 3.82
N SER A 67 -22.70 -5.24 4.94
CA SER A 67 -23.49 -5.88 6.01
C SER A 67 -24.28 -4.88 6.87
N GLY A 68 -24.23 -3.58 6.54
CA GLY A 68 -24.95 -2.51 7.23
C GLY A 68 -24.21 -1.91 8.43
N GLY A 69 -22.97 -2.34 8.67
CA GLY A 69 -22.10 -1.81 9.72
C GLY A 69 -21.41 -0.49 9.33
N SER A 70 -20.68 0.06 10.29
CA SER A 70 -19.80 1.21 10.09
C SER A 70 -18.40 0.89 10.60
N ALA A 71 -17.39 1.62 10.16
CA ALA A 71 -16.01 1.39 10.56
C ALA A 71 -15.25 2.70 10.74
N LEU A 72 -14.31 2.69 11.68
CA LEU A 72 -13.38 3.77 11.94
C LEU A 72 -11.98 3.34 11.53
N LEU A 73 -11.38 4.08 10.61
CA LEU A 73 -9.97 3.93 10.23
C LEU A 73 -9.17 5.05 10.89
N VAL A 74 -8.25 4.69 11.79
CA VAL A 74 -7.36 5.63 12.49
C VAL A 74 -5.95 5.47 11.93
N LEU A 75 -5.42 6.53 11.35
CA LEU A 75 -4.07 6.60 10.78
C LEU A 75 -3.14 7.27 11.80
N LEU A 76 -2.33 6.47 12.48
CA LEU A 76 -1.36 6.96 13.44
C LEU A 76 -0.09 7.41 12.73
N ASP A 77 0.40 8.59 13.10
CA ASP A 77 1.70 9.14 12.67
C ASP A 77 2.68 9.10 13.85
N LEU A 78 3.88 8.59 13.63
CA LEU A 78 4.96 8.59 14.62
C LEU A 78 5.94 9.72 14.33
N THR A 79 6.37 10.42 15.38
CA THR A 79 7.37 11.49 15.26
C THR A 79 8.77 10.90 15.23
N ALA A 80 9.49 11.12 14.12
CA ALA A 80 10.90 10.73 13.98
C ALA A 80 11.15 9.26 14.35
N ALA A 81 10.32 8.36 13.82
CA ALA A 81 10.24 6.97 14.28
C ALA A 81 11.58 6.21 14.20
N PHE A 82 12.33 6.41 13.11
CA PHE A 82 13.65 5.79 12.94
C PHE A 82 14.69 6.39 13.90
N ASP A 83 14.60 7.69 14.18
CA ASP A 83 15.58 8.43 15.00
C ASP A 83 15.36 8.23 16.50
N THR A 84 14.22 7.67 16.92
CA THR A 84 13.82 7.49 18.32
C THR A 84 13.98 6.06 18.82
N VAL A 85 14.47 5.15 17.98
CA VAL A 85 14.69 3.76 18.34
C VAL A 85 15.72 3.64 19.47
N ASP A 86 15.33 3.08 20.59
CA ASP A 86 16.21 2.83 21.72
C ASP A 86 17.12 1.62 21.47
N TYR A 87 18.42 1.76 21.74
CA TYR A 87 19.40 0.71 21.45
C TYR A 87 19.22 -0.52 22.34
N ASP A 88 19.00 -0.33 23.65
CA ASP A 88 18.86 -1.44 24.60
C ASP A 88 17.59 -2.23 24.29
N LEU A 89 16.49 -1.53 24.03
CA LEU A 89 15.24 -2.17 23.64
C LEU A 89 15.38 -2.88 22.28
N MET A 90 16.05 -2.28 21.29
CA MET A 90 16.28 -2.94 20.00
C MET A 90 17.06 -4.25 20.15
N ILE A 91 18.15 -4.24 20.92
CA ILE A 91 18.95 -5.45 21.18
C ILE A 91 18.12 -6.49 21.94
N HIS A 92 17.32 -6.07 22.92
CA HIS A 92 16.39 -6.95 23.60
C HIS A 92 15.35 -7.57 22.64
N ARG A 93 14.78 -6.79 21.69
CA ARG A 93 13.80 -7.29 20.70
C ARG A 93 14.42 -8.27 19.70
N LEU A 94 15.65 -8.01 19.26
CA LEU A 94 16.43 -8.94 18.45
C LEU A 94 16.65 -10.25 19.20
N ALA A 95 16.99 -10.16 20.48
CA ALA A 95 17.09 -11.34 21.34
C ALA A 95 15.71 -12.04 21.47
N MET A 96 14.62 -11.34 21.75
CA MET A 96 13.30 -11.98 21.82
C MET A 96 12.87 -12.64 20.49
N SER A 97 13.41 -12.18 19.37
CA SER A 97 13.17 -12.78 18.04
C SER A 97 14.09 -13.97 17.73
N GLY A 98 15.00 -14.34 18.64
CA GLY A 98 15.87 -15.51 18.50
C GLY A 98 17.30 -15.21 18.02
N VAL A 99 17.66 -13.95 17.75
CA VAL A 99 19.03 -13.57 17.38
C VAL A 99 19.96 -13.68 18.59
N ARG A 100 21.05 -14.45 18.49
CA ARG A 100 21.96 -14.75 19.62
C ARG A 100 23.43 -14.63 19.23
N GLY A 101 24.31 -14.69 20.23
CA GLY A 101 25.76 -14.82 20.07
C GLY A 101 26.37 -13.70 19.23
N GLN A 102 27.23 -14.09 18.28
CA GLN A 102 28.00 -13.15 17.45
C GLN A 102 27.10 -12.22 16.62
N ALA A 103 25.96 -12.70 16.12
CA ALA A 103 25.03 -11.88 15.35
C ALA A 103 24.43 -10.76 16.21
N LEU A 104 24.02 -11.07 17.45
CA LEU A 104 23.49 -10.08 18.38
C LEU A 104 24.56 -9.05 18.77
N ASN A 105 25.79 -9.51 19.01
CA ASN A 105 26.93 -8.64 19.30
C ASN A 105 27.26 -7.71 18.12
N TRP A 106 27.13 -8.19 16.89
CA TRP A 106 27.28 -7.38 15.69
C TRP A 106 26.25 -6.26 15.63
N PHE A 107 24.96 -6.54 15.88
CA PHE A 107 23.93 -5.50 15.96
C PHE A 107 24.20 -4.48 17.07
N ASN A 108 24.66 -4.95 18.24
CA ASN A 108 25.02 -4.05 19.34
C ASN A 108 26.16 -3.10 18.94
N SER A 109 27.19 -3.62 18.25
CA SER A 109 28.28 -2.80 17.73
C SER A 109 27.84 -1.88 16.58
N PHE A 110 26.89 -2.31 15.75
CA PHE A 110 26.40 -1.54 14.61
C PHE A 110 25.64 -0.27 15.03
N LEU A 111 24.88 -0.36 16.12
CA LEU A 111 24.04 0.73 16.65
C LEU A 111 24.82 1.71 17.54
N ARG A 112 25.77 1.22 18.35
CA ARG A 112 26.45 2.03 19.38
C ARG A 112 27.69 2.78 18.87
N ASN A 113 28.16 3.72 19.68
CA ASN A 113 29.39 4.49 19.47
C ASN A 113 29.41 5.27 18.15
N ARG A 114 28.23 5.68 17.67
CA ARG A 114 28.08 6.55 16.51
C ARG A 114 28.08 8.01 16.95
N SER A 115 28.60 8.89 16.09
CA SER A 115 28.58 10.33 16.29
C SER A 115 28.10 11.02 15.03
N GLN A 116 27.53 12.22 15.17
CA GLN A 116 27.15 13.10 14.08
C GLN A 116 27.80 14.48 14.23
N CYS A 117 28.02 15.17 13.12
CA CYS A 117 28.38 16.58 13.06
C CYS A 117 27.68 17.21 11.85
N VAL A 118 27.53 18.53 11.85
CA VAL A 118 26.97 19.30 10.73
C VAL A 118 28.12 19.99 10.01
N GLU A 119 28.21 19.77 8.71
CA GLU A 119 29.11 20.49 7.82
C GLU A 119 28.29 21.48 6.98
N TYR A 120 28.68 22.75 7.01
CA TYR A 120 28.07 23.80 6.20
C TYR A 120 29.18 24.66 5.59
N MET A 121 29.28 24.62 4.26
CA MET A 121 30.44 25.15 3.53
C MET A 121 31.72 24.51 4.06
N ASP A 122 32.74 25.29 4.43
CA ASP A 122 34.02 24.78 4.93
C ASP A 122 34.09 24.71 6.46
N GLN A 123 32.96 24.78 7.15
CA GLN A 123 32.89 24.68 8.61
C GLN A 123 32.20 23.40 9.07
N VAL A 124 32.83 22.72 10.03
CA VAL A 124 32.34 21.49 10.64
C VAL A 124 32.08 21.74 12.12
N SER A 125 30.89 21.39 12.59
CA SER A 125 30.54 21.47 14.01
C SER A 125 31.31 20.45 14.85
N ASP A 126 31.30 20.64 16.17
CA ASP A 126 31.73 19.59 17.09
C ASP A 126 30.93 18.29 16.87
N ARG A 127 31.59 17.16 17.15
CA ARG A 127 30.95 15.85 17.09
C ARG A 127 30.05 15.67 18.30
N SER A 128 28.82 15.24 18.05
CA SER A 128 27.84 14.89 19.07
C SER A 128 27.52 13.39 19.00
N PRO A 129 27.47 12.67 20.13
CA PRO A 129 27.13 11.25 20.14
C PRO A 129 25.67 11.02 19.72
N LEU A 130 25.43 9.96 18.95
CA LEU A 130 24.09 9.46 18.61
C LEU A 130 23.67 8.43 19.66
N LEU A 131 22.76 8.83 20.55
CA LEU A 131 22.32 8.02 21.69
C LEU A 131 21.16 7.07 21.37
N CYS A 132 20.45 7.32 20.28
CA CYS A 132 19.32 6.51 19.81
C CYS A 132 19.18 6.66 18.29
N GLY A 133 18.33 5.80 17.72
CA GLY A 133 17.95 5.82 16.32
C GLY A 133 18.68 4.81 15.46
N VAL A 134 17.96 4.18 14.54
CA VAL A 134 18.60 3.37 13.49
C VAL A 134 19.02 4.29 12.34
N PRO A 135 20.20 4.12 11.72
CA PRO A 135 20.68 5.04 10.69
C PRO A 135 19.74 5.08 9.48
N GLN A 136 19.16 6.24 9.16
CA GLN A 136 18.35 6.43 7.96
C GLN A 136 19.23 6.32 6.72
N GLY A 137 18.98 5.38 5.82
CA GLY A 137 19.83 5.10 4.65
C GLY A 137 20.76 3.89 4.81
N ALA A 138 20.84 3.31 6.01
CA ALA A 138 21.41 1.98 6.18
C ALA A 138 20.46 0.90 5.64
N ILE A 139 21.05 -0.18 5.12
CA ILE A 139 20.34 -1.24 4.40
C ILE A 139 19.52 -2.09 5.37
N VAL A 140 20.05 -2.34 6.57
CA VAL A 140 19.39 -3.19 7.59
C VAL A 140 18.37 -2.44 8.45
N SER A 141 18.50 -1.11 8.59
CA SER A 141 17.64 -0.27 9.44
C SER A 141 16.13 -0.47 9.23
N PRO A 142 15.61 -0.59 7.99
CA PRO A 142 14.18 -0.79 7.78
C PRO A 142 13.66 -2.10 8.37
N LEU A 143 14.44 -3.19 8.28
CA LEU A 143 14.08 -4.47 8.89
C LEU A 143 14.19 -4.43 10.42
N LEU A 144 15.21 -3.75 10.95
CA LEU A 144 15.33 -3.51 12.40
C LEU A 144 14.10 -2.79 12.93
N PHE A 145 13.64 -1.74 12.26
CA PHE A 145 12.45 -1.00 12.66
C PHE A 145 11.20 -1.91 12.70
N ASN A 146 11.02 -2.78 11.70
CA ASN A 146 9.93 -3.76 11.71
C ASN A 146 9.97 -4.71 12.91
N ILE A 147 11.16 -5.18 13.31
CA ILE A 147 11.34 -6.03 14.51
C ILE A 147 10.99 -5.25 15.78
N TYR A 148 11.40 -3.98 15.84
CA TYR A 148 11.15 -3.09 16.97
C TYR A 148 9.67 -2.87 17.23
N VAL A 149 8.89 -2.59 16.16
CA VAL A 149 7.45 -2.30 16.25
C VAL A 149 6.55 -3.54 16.24
N ARG A 150 7.12 -4.74 16.09
CA ARG A 150 6.38 -6.01 15.95
C ARG A 150 5.23 -6.19 16.96
N PRO A 151 5.37 -5.90 18.27
CA PRO A 151 4.29 -6.14 19.22
C PRO A 151 3.04 -5.27 19.01
N LEU A 152 3.16 -4.13 18.33
CA LEU A 152 2.10 -3.13 18.22
C LEU A 152 0.82 -3.68 17.59
N ALA A 153 0.94 -4.42 16.48
CA ALA A 153 -0.22 -4.99 15.81
C ALA A 153 -0.89 -6.10 16.64
N SER A 154 -0.11 -6.93 17.33
CA SER A 154 -0.66 -7.94 18.25
C SER A 154 -1.39 -7.33 19.44
N LEU A 155 -0.90 -6.20 19.95
CA LEU A 155 -1.54 -5.46 21.03
C LEU A 155 -2.88 -4.88 20.58
N ALA A 156 -2.96 -4.27 19.41
CA ALA A 156 -4.24 -3.78 18.88
C ALA A 156 -5.27 -4.92 18.71
N ARG A 157 -4.81 -6.07 18.19
CA ARG A 157 -5.67 -7.25 17.99
C ARG A 157 -6.16 -7.86 19.30
N SER A 158 -5.43 -7.77 20.41
CA SER A 158 -5.92 -8.27 21.71
C SER A 158 -7.15 -7.50 22.23
N PHE A 159 -7.41 -6.30 21.70
CA PHE A 159 -8.63 -5.52 21.98
C PHE A 159 -9.71 -5.64 20.88
N GLY A 160 -9.50 -6.48 19.86
CA GLY A 160 -10.44 -6.70 18.77
C GLY A 160 -10.34 -5.69 17.60
N LEU A 161 -9.26 -4.91 17.52
CA LEU A 161 -9.00 -4.02 16.39
C LEU A 161 -8.07 -4.70 15.39
N ASP A 162 -8.32 -4.53 14.10
CA ASP A 162 -7.30 -4.88 13.11
C ASP A 162 -6.24 -3.77 13.07
N CYS A 163 -4.99 -4.15 12.81
CA CYS A 163 -3.87 -3.21 12.71
C CYS A 163 -3.02 -3.58 11.50
N TYR A 164 -2.99 -2.69 10.52
CA TYR A 164 -2.15 -2.80 9.32
C TYR A 164 -0.99 -1.81 9.46
N GLN A 165 0.23 -2.26 9.17
CA GLN A 165 1.41 -1.41 9.26
C GLN A 165 2.17 -1.40 7.95
N TYR A 166 2.71 -0.24 7.61
CA TYR A 166 3.70 -0.10 6.54
C TYR A 166 4.84 0.78 7.07
N ALA A 167 5.91 0.14 7.54
CA ALA A 167 6.95 0.82 8.29
C ALA A 167 6.37 1.47 9.56
N ASP A 168 6.54 2.79 9.71
CA ASP A 168 6.01 3.60 10.80
C ASP A 168 4.53 3.96 10.64
N ASP A 169 4.00 3.99 9.42
CA ASP A 169 2.58 4.22 9.16
C ASP A 169 1.75 3.07 9.76
N THR A 170 0.94 3.37 10.76
CA THR A 170 0.08 2.39 11.45
C THR A 170 -1.39 2.74 11.25
N GLN A 171 -2.17 1.80 10.71
CA GLN A 171 -3.60 1.95 10.46
C GLN A 171 -4.40 1.00 11.36
N LEU A 172 -5.12 1.57 12.33
CA LEU A 172 -6.06 0.81 13.15
C LEU A 172 -7.44 0.82 12.50
N LEU A 173 -8.12 -0.32 12.55
CA LEU A 173 -9.46 -0.46 12.03
C LEU A 173 -10.38 -1.03 13.11
N LEU A 174 -11.35 -0.20 13.50
CA LEU A 174 -12.45 -0.58 14.39
C LEU A 174 -13.69 -0.83 13.54
N ARG A 175 -14.30 -2.00 13.70
CA ARG A 175 -15.61 -2.32 13.15
C ARG A 175 -16.70 -2.04 14.19
N LEU A 176 -17.79 -1.45 13.73
CA LEU A 176 -19.00 -1.19 14.52
C LEU A 176 -20.15 -1.96 13.90
N GLU A 177 -20.82 -2.77 14.72
CA GLU A 177 -21.96 -3.57 14.27
C GLU A 177 -23.10 -2.69 13.73
N PRO A 178 -23.95 -3.23 12.83
CA PRO A 178 -25.13 -2.52 12.33
C PRO A 178 -26.01 -2.01 13.49
N GLY A 179 -26.29 -0.71 13.50
CA GLY A 179 -27.13 -0.09 14.54
C GLY A 179 -26.42 0.19 15.87
N ALA A 180 -25.09 0.08 15.93
CA ALA A 180 -24.34 0.47 17.12
C ALA A 180 -24.70 1.91 17.60
N THR A 181 -24.94 2.05 18.90
CA THR A 181 -25.32 3.30 19.58
C THR A 181 -24.20 3.87 20.45
N ALA A 182 -23.08 3.16 20.58
CA ALA A 182 -21.91 3.59 21.34
C ALA A 182 -20.61 3.11 20.67
N ILE A 183 -19.50 3.78 20.99
CA ILE A 183 -18.16 3.29 20.68
C ILE A 183 -17.80 2.21 21.71
N PRO A 184 -17.30 1.03 21.29
CA PRO A 184 -16.93 -0.02 22.25
C PRO A 184 -15.84 0.44 23.23
N ASP A 185 -16.00 0.14 24.52
CA ASP A 185 -15.03 0.52 25.56
C ASP A 185 -13.61 -0.03 25.28
N ASN A 186 -13.53 -1.22 24.68
CA ASN A 186 -12.27 -1.82 24.24
C ASN A 186 -11.48 -0.92 23.28
N PHE A 187 -12.14 -0.04 22.53
CA PHE A 187 -11.46 0.92 21.66
C PHE A 187 -10.65 1.93 22.48
N THR A 188 -11.25 2.53 23.51
CA THR A 188 -10.56 3.46 24.42
C THR A 188 -9.41 2.77 25.14
N LEU A 189 -9.65 1.57 25.69
CA LEU A 189 -8.62 0.77 26.35
C LEU A 189 -7.46 0.41 25.41
N CYS A 190 -7.77 0.11 24.14
CA CYS A 190 -6.76 -0.16 23.12
C CYS A 190 -5.88 1.07 22.87
N LEU A 191 -6.49 2.25 22.69
CA LEU A 191 -5.76 3.50 22.48
C LEU A 191 -4.85 3.84 23.67
N GLU A 192 -5.33 3.67 24.90
CA GLU A 192 -4.50 3.84 26.10
C GLU A 192 -3.34 2.85 26.15
N ALA A 193 -3.61 1.57 25.90
CA ALA A 193 -2.59 0.53 25.88
C ALA A 193 -1.52 0.79 24.79
N LEU A 194 -1.94 1.19 23.59
CA LEU A 194 -1.04 1.56 22.50
C LEU A 194 -0.20 2.78 22.85
N SER A 195 -0.80 3.82 23.43
CA SER A 195 -0.08 5.02 23.88
C SER A 195 0.98 4.67 24.94
N ASN A 196 0.60 3.87 25.95
CA ASN A 196 1.52 3.41 26.99
C ASN A 196 2.65 2.55 26.42
N TRP A 197 2.32 1.63 25.50
CA TRP A 197 3.32 0.79 24.84
C TRP A 197 4.29 1.58 23.98
N LEU A 198 3.80 2.57 23.22
CA LEU A 198 4.64 3.44 22.39
C LEU A 198 5.60 4.25 23.28
N ARG A 199 5.10 4.85 24.37
CA ARG A 199 5.96 5.56 25.34
C ARG A 199 6.99 4.65 26.00
N ALA A 200 6.59 3.46 26.43
CA ALA A 200 7.50 2.45 26.99
C ALA A 200 8.56 2.00 25.96
N SER A 201 8.18 2.00 24.67
CA SER A 201 9.07 1.71 23.56
C SER A 201 9.81 2.93 23.03
N ARG A 202 9.85 4.05 23.78
CA ARG A 202 10.50 5.31 23.40
C ARG A 202 10.04 5.91 22.06
N LEU A 203 8.88 5.50 21.56
CA LEU A 203 8.25 6.05 20.36
C LEU A 203 7.24 7.12 20.75
N LYS A 204 7.17 8.18 19.95
CA LYS A 204 6.26 9.30 20.16
C LYS A 204 5.21 9.35 19.06
N VAL A 205 3.95 9.28 19.44
CA VAL A 205 2.81 9.57 18.55
C VAL A 205 2.78 11.05 18.22
N ASN A 206 2.32 11.39 17.02
CA ASN A 206 1.93 12.74 16.65
C ASN A 206 0.40 12.86 16.57
N PRO A 207 -0.27 13.31 17.66
CA PRO A 207 -1.72 13.39 17.67
C PRO A 207 -2.25 14.41 16.66
N ALA A 208 -1.50 15.49 16.39
CA ALA A 208 -1.89 16.53 15.43
C ALA A 208 -1.84 16.06 13.97
N LYS A 209 -1.09 15.00 13.67
CA LYS A 209 -1.03 14.37 12.34
C LYS A 209 -1.83 13.06 12.26
N THR A 210 -2.42 12.62 13.37
CA THR A 210 -3.27 11.44 13.38
C THR A 210 -4.56 11.77 12.64
N GLU A 211 -4.83 11.07 11.55
CA GLU A 211 -6.02 11.27 10.72
C GLU A 211 -7.04 10.16 10.95
N ILE A 212 -8.33 10.49 10.83
CA ILE A 212 -9.42 9.54 11.08
C ILE A 212 -10.42 9.60 9.95
N LEU A 213 -10.80 8.42 9.45
CA LEU A 213 -11.84 8.27 8.46
C LEU A 213 -12.99 7.43 9.02
N TRP A 214 -14.19 8.00 9.02
CA TRP A 214 -15.42 7.25 9.26
C TRP A 214 -15.97 6.71 7.94
N HIS A 215 -16.24 5.41 7.87
CA HIS A 215 -16.86 4.75 6.73
C HIS A 215 -18.16 4.06 7.13
N GLY A 216 -19.17 4.11 6.27
CA GLY A 216 -20.50 3.55 6.53
C GLY A 216 -21.51 4.61 6.96
N ARG A 217 -22.62 4.18 7.58
CA ARG A 217 -23.69 5.07 8.01
C ARG A 217 -23.21 5.94 9.18
N SER A 218 -23.45 7.25 9.10
CA SER A 218 -23.17 8.16 10.20
C SER A 218 -24.25 8.00 11.27
N THR A 219 -23.84 7.60 12.47
CA THR A 219 -24.74 7.28 13.59
C THR A 219 -24.67 8.31 14.72
N GLY A 220 -24.14 9.52 14.47
CA GLY A 220 -23.90 10.53 15.50
C GLY A 220 -22.78 10.18 16.49
N LEU A 221 -22.24 8.96 16.41
CA LEU A 221 -21.15 8.45 17.24
C LEU A 221 -19.81 9.16 17.03
N THR A 222 -19.68 9.95 15.98
CA THR A 222 -18.48 10.73 15.69
C THR A 222 -18.14 11.71 16.81
N HIS A 223 -19.14 12.17 17.57
CA HIS A 223 -18.95 13.03 18.74
C HIS A 223 -18.58 12.28 20.02
N LEU A 224 -18.72 10.95 20.03
CA LEU A 224 -18.45 10.08 21.18
C LEU A 224 -17.07 9.40 21.09
N LEU A 225 -16.23 9.82 20.14
CA LEU A 225 -14.89 9.26 20.02
C LEU A 225 -14.01 9.68 21.20
N PRO A 226 -13.23 8.74 21.77
CA PRO A 226 -12.34 9.03 22.89
C PRO A 226 -11.19 9.95 22.46
N THR A 227 -10.47 10.49 23.44
CA THR A 227 -9.21 11.17 23.20
C THR A 227 -8.07 10.18 23.01
N PHE A 228 -7.03 10.58 22.28
CA PHE A 228 -5.79 9.82 22.12
C PHE A 228 -4.59 10.71 22.41
N ASP A 229 -3.81 10.34 23.42
CA ASP A 229 -2.64 11.11 23.87
C ASP A 229 -2.96 12.60 24.12
N GLY A 230 -4.13 12.87 24.72
CA GLY A 230 -4.61 14.22 25.03
C GLY A 230 -5.30 14.98 23.88
N ALA A 231 -5.32 14.43 22.65
CA ALA A 231 -6.00 15.04 21.52
C ALA A 231 -7.38 14.41 21.25
N ALA A 232 -8.36 15.23 20.88
CA ALA A 232 -9.68 14.76 20.47
C ALA A 232 -9.62 14.12 19.09
N LEU A 233 -10.11 12.89 18.99
CA LEU A 233 -10.23 12.16 17.73
C LEU A 233 -11.44 12.68 16.95
N SER A 234 -11.20 13.39 15.84
CA SER A 234 -12.27 13.91 14.97
C SER A 234 -12.16 13.31 13.56
N PRO A 235 -13.24 12.72 13.01
CA PRO A 235 -13.24 12.20 11.65
C PRO A 235 -13.13 13.33 10.62
N SER A 236 -12.28 13.11 9.62
CA SER A 236 -12.16 13.96 8.44
C SER A 236 -12.97 13.36 7.27
N PRO A 237 -13.53 14.18 6.36
CA PRO A 237 -14.17 13.69 5.15
C PRO A 237 -13.19 12.93 4.22
N THR A 238 -11.91 13.27 4.29
CA THR A 238 -10.84 12.65 3.50
C THR A 238 -9.57 12.49 4.32
N VAL A 239 -8.85 11.40 4.14
CA VAL A 239 -7.54 11.14 4.78
C VAL A 239 -6.52 10.70 3.75
N LYS A 240 -5.22 10.89 4.01
CA LYS A 240 -4.15 10.44 3.12
C LYS A 240 -3.44 9.21 3.71
N SER A 241 -3.80 8.03 3.23
CA SER A 241 -3.20 6.77 3.65
C SER A 241 -2.22 6.25 2.60
N LEU A 242 -0.94 6.08 2.97
CA LEU A 242 0.12 5.52 2.11
C LEU A 242 0.20 6.17 0.72
N GLY A 243 0.01 7.49 0.67
CA GLY A 243 0.05 8.28 -0.57
C GLY A 243 -1.24 8.29 -1.39
N VAL A 244 -2.31 7.64 -0.92
CA VAL A 244 -3.64 7.63 -1.56
C VAL A 244 -4.65 8.39 -0.70
N VAL A 245 -5.44 9.26 -1.34
CA VAL A 245 -6.53 9.99 -0.68
C VAL A 245 -7.78 9.12 -0.61
N LEU A 246 -8.24 8.81 0.59
CA LEU A 246 -9.46 8.05 0.85
C LEU A 246 -10.55 8.98 1.35
N ASP A 247 -11.69 8.99 0.67
CA ASP A 247 -12.91 9.66 1.13
C ASP A 247 -13.81 8.71 1.94
N SER A 248 -14.71 9.26 2.75
CA SER A 248 -15.60 8.48 3.64
C SER A 248 -16.48 7.47 2.90
N GLN A 249 -16.74 7.69 1.61
CA GLN A 249 -17.50 6.77 0.77
C GLN A 249 -16.60 5.84 -0.06
N LEU A 250 -15.27 6.01 -0.03
CA LEU A 250 -14.28 5.30 -0.83
C LEU A 250 -14.53 5.45 -2.35
N THR A 251 -15.03 6.60 -2.80
CA THR A 251 -15.30 6.92 -4.22
C THR A 251 -14.04 7.04 -5.05
N MET A 252 -12.90 7.40 -4.43
CA MET A 252 -11.63 7.72 -5.09
C MET A 252 -11.68 8.96 -5.97
N GLU A 253 -12.73 9.78 -5.86
CA GLU A 253 -12.86 10.99 -6.69
C GLU A 253 -11.80 12.03 -6.35
N ALA A 254 -11.56 12.26 -5.06
CA ALA A 254 -10.53 13.17 -4.56
C ALA A 254 -9.13 12.70 -5.00
N GLN A 255 -8.86 11.39 -4.87
CA GLN A 255 -7.59 10.80 -5.33
C GLN A 255 -7.38 10.98 -6.83
N VAL A 256 -8.37 10.62 -7.65
CA VAL A 256 -8.28 10.73 -9.11
C VAL A 256 -8.13 12.18 -9.55
N ALA A 257 -8.83 13.11 -8.90
CA ALA A 257 -8.69 14.54 -9.17
C ALA A 257 -7.28 15.05 -8.83
N ALA A 258 -6.76 14.70 -7.65
CA ALA A 258 -5.42 15.09 -7.22
C ALA A 258 -4.33 14.50 -8.13
N ALA A 259 -4.42 13.21 -8.46
CA ALA A 259 -3.51 12.55 -9.39
C ALA A 259 -3.56 13.21 -10.78
N SER A 260 -4.75 13.38 -11.34
CA SER A 260 -4.91 13.98 -12.68
C SER A 260 -4.37 15.40 -12.74
N LYS A 261 -4.60 16.22 -11.71
CA LYS A 261 -4.06 17.59 -11.61
C LYS A 261 -2.53 17.59 -11.68
N GLN A 262 -1.90 16.72 -10.89
CA GLN A 262 -0.44 16.61 -10.86
C GLN A 262 0.12 16.06 -12.19
N ASP A 263 -0.58 15.10 -12.78
CA ASP A 263 -0.16 14.50 -14.05
C ASP A 263 -0.23 15.51 -15.20
N PHE A 264 -1.28 16.35 -15.26
CA PHE A 264 -1.34 17.45 -16.24
C PHE A 264 -0.23 18.48 -16.02
N PHE A 265 0.12 18.78 -14.77
CA PHE A 265 1.26 19.64 -14.46
C PHE A 265 2.56 19.07 -15.02
N HIS A 266 2.82 17.77 -14.82
CA HIS A 266 4.00 17.11 -15.39
C HIS A 266 3.96 17.01 -16.91
N LEU A 267 2.79 16.75 -17.52
CA LEU A 267 2.62 16.76 -18.96
C LEU A 267 2.92 18.13 -19.57
N GLN A 268 2.57 19.21 -18.88
CA GLN A 268 2.88 20.56 -19.34
C GLN A 268 4.40 20.81 -19.32
N GLN A 269 5.10 20.36 -18.28
CA GLN A 269 6.57 20.42 -18.24
C GLN A 269 7.21 19.56 -19.33
N ALA A 270 6.73 18.32 -19.51
CA ALA A 270 7.22 17.43 -20.56
C ALA A 270 7.00 18.03 -21.96
N ARG A 271 5.89 18.76 -22.18
CA ARG A 271 5.63 19.47 -23.44
C ARG A 271 6.64 20.58 -23.70
N GLN A 272 7.09 21.30 -22.68
CA GLN A 272 8.13 22.33 -22.83
C GLN A 272 9.49 21.71 -23.17
N LEU A 273 9.77 20.51 -22.69
CA LEU A 273 11.00 19.77 -22.97
C LEU A 273 10.96 19.02 -24.31
N ALA A 274 9.78 18.70 -24.83
CA ALA A 274 9.60 17.89 -26.03
C ALA A 274 10.41 18.34 -27.27
N PRO A 275 10.64 19.65 -27.54
CA PRO A 275 11.49 20.08 -28.65
C PRO A 275 12.97 19.72 -28.50
N TYR A 276 13.43 19.48 -27.27
CA TYR A 276 14.83 19.24 -26.92
C TYR A 276 15.14 17.77 -26.66
N LEU A 277 14.13 16.88 -26.73
CA LEU A 277 14.26 15.47 -26.42
C LEU A 277 13.95 14.62 -27.65
N SER A 278 14.66 13.49 -27.78
CA SER A 278 14.22 12.41 -28.66
C SER A 278 12.90 11.83 -28.19
N ASP A 279 12.16 11.16 -29.09
CA ASP A 279 10.88 10.54 -28.74
C ASP A 279 11.04 9.47 -27.65
N GLU A 280 12.15 8.74 -27.64
CA GLU A 280 12.48 7.77 -26.60
C GLU A 280 12.74 8.43 -25.23
N SER A 281 13.48 9.53 -25.21
CA SER A 281 13.72 10.31 -23.98
C SER A 281 12.41 10.93 -23.46
N LEU A 282 11.58 11.45 -24.36
CA LEU A 282 10.28 12.00 -24.01
C LEU A 282 9.33 10.92 -23.46
N ALA A 283 9.32 9.72 -24.07
CA ALA A 283 8.58 8.58 -23.57
C ALA A 283 9.03 8.21 -22.15
N THR A 284 10.35 8.22 -21.90
CA THR A 284 10.91 7.97 -20.56
C THR A 284 10.43 9.00 -19.54
N VAL A 285 10.45 10.28 -19.89
CA VAL A 285 9.94 11.37 -19.02
C VAL A 285 8.45 11.18 -18.74
N ILE A 286 7.63 10.92 -19.76
CA ILE A 286 6.19 10.69 -19.61
C ILE A 286 5.92 9.43 -18.75
N HIS A 287 6.68 8.36 -18.95
CA HIS A 287 6.52 7.14 -18.16
C HIS A 287 6.90 7.35 -16.69
N ALA A 288 8.03 8.01 -16.45
CA ALA A 288 8.53 8.28 -15.10
C ALA A 288 7.64 9.25 -14.31
N THR A 289 7.04 10.25 -14.98
CA THR A 289 6.32 11.33 -14.30
C THR A 289 4.80 11.22 -14.36
N VAL A 290 4.22 10.50 -15.33
CA VAL A 290 2.76 10.41 -15.53
C VAL A 290 2.30 8.96 -15.42
N THR A 291 2.89 8.06 -16.19
CA THR A 291 2.43 6.64 -16.22
C THR A 291 2.63 5.97 -14.86
N SER A 292 3.79 6.18 -14.23
CA SER A 292 4.10 5.66 -12.89
C SER A 292 3.08 6.10 -11.83
N ARG A 293 2.58 7.34 -11.92
CA ARG A 293 1.58 7.92 -11.01
C ARG A 293 0.19 7.37 -11.26
N LEU A 294 -0.19 7.23 -12.53
CA LEU A 294 -1.44 6.56 -12.91
C LEU A 294 -1.47 5.10 -12.45
N ASP A 295 -0.31 4.43 -12.40
CA ASP A 295 -0.19 3.03 -11.99
C ASP A 295 -0.01 2.84 -10.48
N TYR A 296 0.29 3.90 -9.73
CA TYR A 296 0.44 3.82 -8.28
C TYR A 296 -0.91 3.49 -7.63
N CYS A 297 -0.97 2.34 -6.95
CA CYS A 297 -2.17 1.81 -6.29
C CYS A 297 -3.41 1.68 -7.20
N ASN A 298 -3.22 1.47 -8.50
CA ASN A 298 -4.31 1.46 -9.48
C ASN A 298 -5.23 0.24 -9.39
N ALA A 299 -4.92 -0.78 -8.59
CA ALA A 299 -5.88 -1.84 -8.23
C ALA A 299 -7.13 -1.27 -7.53
N LEU A 300 -7.00 -0.14 -6.82
CA LEU A 300 -8.12 0.55 -6.15
C LEU A 300 -9.09 1.21 -7.14
N TYR A 301 -8.66 1.40 -8.39
CA TYR A 301 -9.44 2.03 -9.47
C TYR A 301 -10.32 1.04 -10.23
N VAL A 302 -10.24 -0.26 -9.91
CA VAL A 302 -11.14 -1.26 -10.50
C VAL A 302 -12.59 -0.97 -10.07
N GLY A 303 -13.50 -1.05 -11.05
CA GLY A 303 -14.93 -0.84 -10.84
C GLY A 303 -15.33 0.61 -10.56
N LEU A 304 -14.48 1.60 -10.87
CA LEU A 304 -14.85 3.02 -10.78
C LEU A 304 -15.98 3.38 -11.76
N PRO A 305 -16.83 4.36 -11.41
CA PRO A 305 -17.78 4.95 -12.34
C PRO A 305 -17.08 5.53 -13.59
N MET A 306 -17.76 5.47 -14.75
CA MET A 306 -17.23 6.00 -16.00
C MET A 306 -16.85 7.49 -15.90
N SER A 307 -17.61 8.28 -15.14
CA SER A 307 -17.36 9.71 -14.90
C SER A 307 -16.01 9.96 -14.24
N THR A 308 -15.70 9.21 -13.18
CA THR A 308 -14.43 9.30 -12.45
C THR A 308 -13.28 8.80 -13.31
N ASN A 309 -13.46 7.63 -13.94
CA ASN A 309 -12.43 7.00 -14.74
C ASN A 309 -12.09 7.78 -16.04
N ARG A 310 -13.06 8.55 -16.57
CA ARG A 310 -12.84 9.47 -17.70
C ARG A 310 -11.69 10.44 -17.44
N LYS A 311 -11.50 10.92 -16.20
CA LYS A 311 -10.39 11.84 -15.86
C LYS A 311 -9.02 11.20 -16.13
N LEU A 312 -8.84 9.95 -15.67
CA LEU A 312 -7.62 9.18 -15.89
C LEU A 312 -7.39 8.88 -17.39
N ARG A 313 -8.46 8.55 -18.12
CA ARG A 313 -8.41 8.35 -19.58
C ARG A 313 -7.96 9.61 -20.31
N ILE A 314 -8.45 10.79 -19.94
CA ILE A 314 -8.05 12.05 -20.57
C ILE A 314 -6.55 12.31 -20.35
N VAL A 315 -6.02 12.06 -19.14
CA VAL A 315 -4.58 12.17 -18.86
C VAL A 315 -3.77 11.25 -19.76
N GLN A 316 -4.12 9.96 -19.82
CA GLN A 316 -3.44 8.99 -20.68
C GLN A 316 -3.47 9.41 -22.16
N ASN A 317 -4.64 9.86 -22.64
CA ASN A 317 -4.81 10.31 -24.01
C ASN A 317 -3.95 11.54 -24.32
N ALA A 318 -3.87 12.49 -23.38
CA ALA A 318 -3.02 13.67 -23.53
C ALA A 318 -1.53 13.29 -23.57
N ALA A 319 -1.11 12.34 -22.73
CA ALA A 319 0.25 11.80 -22.73
C ALA A 319 0.60 11.13 -24.07
N ALA A 320 -0.29 10.27 -24.57
CA ALA A 320 -0.10 9.58 -25.84
C ALA A 320 0.02 10.57 -27.00
N ARG A 321 -0.88 11.56 -27.06
CA ARG A 321 -0.84 12.61 -28.09
C ARG A 321 0.41 13.47 -28.04
N LEU A 322 0.91 13.78 -26.84
CA LEU A 322 2.14 14.54 -26.69
C LEU A 322 3.33 13.74 -27.27
N LEU A 323 3.42 12.46 -26.93
CA LEU A 323 4.49 11.59 -27.40
C LEU A 323 4.47 11.42 -28.93
N THR A 324 3.31 11.19 -29.52
CA THR A 324 3.17 10.93 -30.97
C THR A 324 2.88 12.18 -31.78
N ARG A 325 2.93 13.37 -31.17
CA ARG A 325 2.59 14.67 -31.78
C ARG A 325 1.24 14.66 -32.51
N THR A 326 0.29 13.86 -32.02
CA THR A 326 -1.01 13.64 -32.69
C THR A 326 -1.99 14.77 -32.37
N PRO A 327 -2.62 15.42 -33.38
CA PRO A 327 -3.59 16.49 -33.17
C PRO A 327 -4.79 16.04 -32.32
N MET A 328 -5.36 16.95 -31.52
CA MET A 328 -6.48 16.65 -30.60
C MET A 328 -7.73 16.08 -31.29
N LYS A 329 -7.97 16.45 -32.56
CA LYS A 329 -9.14 16.02 -33.34
C LYS A 329 -9.05 14.57 -33.81
N CYS A 330 -7.85 13.99 -33.91
CA CYS A 330 -7.67 12.62 -34.36
C CYS A 330 -8.21 11.62 -33.32
N HIS A 331 -8.77 10.51 -33.78
CA HIS A 331 -9.22 9.45 -32.89
C HIS A 331 -8.05 8.87 -32.09
N ILE A 332 -8.23 8.63 -30.79
CA ILE A 332 -7.13 8.25 -29.89
C ILE A 332 -6.81 6.75 -29.94
N THR A 333 -7.79 5.91 -30.29
CA THR A 333 -7.63 4.44 -30.28
C THR A 333 -6.46 3.96 -31.15
N PRO A 334 -6.28 4.42 -32.41
CA PRO A 334 -5.12 4.03 -33.22
C PRO A 334 -3.78 4.42 -32.58
N VAL A 335 -3.74 5.54 -31.87
CA VAL A 335 -2.52 6.01 -31.18
C VAL A 335 -2.17 5.07 -30.03
N LEU A 336 -3.16 4.71 -29.20
CA LEU A 336 -2.93 3.78 -28.09
C LEU A 336 -2.56 2.37 -28.59
N GLN A 337 -3.15 1.93 -29.70
CA GLN A 337 -2.79 0.67 -30.36
C GLN A 337 -1.33 0.69 -30.84
N HIS A 338 -0.94 1.75 -31.57
CA HIS A 338 0.43 1.92 -32.07
C HIS A 338 1.47 1.96 -30.95
N LEU A 339 1.16 2.63 -29.84
CA LEU A 339 2.02 2.67 -28.65
C LEU A 339 2.00 1.37 -27.82
N HIS A 340 1.14 0.41 -28.14
CA HIS A 340 0.86 -0.76 -27.31
C HIS A 340 0.48 -0.41 -25.86
N TRP A 341 -0.23 0.70 -25.66
CA TRP A 341 -0.66 1.18 -24.34
C TRP A 341 -2.04 0.61 -23.99
N LEU A 342 -2.12 -0.14 -22.89
CA LEU A 342 -3.39 -0.57 -22.31
C LEU A 342 -4.20 0.65 -21.84
N PRO A 343 -5.50 0.77 -22.20
CA PRO A 343 -6.37 1.81 -21.66
C PRO A 343 -6.41 1.77 -20.13
N THR A 344 -6.55 2.93 -19.47
CA THR A 344 -6.53 3.05 -18.01
C THR A 344 -7.41 2.01 -17.30
N ASP A 345 -8.62 1.77 -17.80
CA ASP A 345 -9.59 0.80 -17.28
C ASP A 345 -8.96 -0.61 -17.21
N CYS A 346 -8.25 -1.01 -18.27
CA CYS A 346 -7.57 -2.30 -18.36
C CYS A 346 -6.30 -2.35 -17.50
N ARG A 347 -5.65 -1.22 -17.21
CA ARG A 347 -4.45 -1.18 -16.34
C ARG A 347 -4.79 -1.56 -14.89
N GLY A 348 -5.91 -1.08 -14.37
CA GLY A 348 -6.40 -1.48 -13.05
C GLY A 348 -6.74 -2.98 -13.00
N LEU A 349 -7.41 -3.51 -14.03
CA LEU A 349 -7.70 -4.95 -14.16
C LEU A 349 -6.41 -5.78 -14.22
N TYR A 350 -5.45 -5.35 -15.03
CA TYR A 350 -4.13 -5.97 -15.14
C TYR A 350 -3.48 -6.07 -13.76
N LYS A 351 -3.44 -4.96 -13.03
CA LYS A 351 -2.84 -4.92 -11.69
C LYS A 351 -3.57 -5.83 -10.70
N MET A 352 -4.90 -5.78 -10.66
CA MET A 352 -5.68 -6.61 -9.75
C MET A 352 -5.41 -8.11 -10.01
N LEU A 353 -5.40 -8.53 -11.28
CA LEU A 353 -5.12 -9.92 -11.66
C LEU A 353 -3.68 -10.35 -11.39
N VAL A 354 -2.69 -9.46 -11.58
CA VAL A 354 -1.30 -9.71 -11.17
C VAL A 354 -1.18 -9.84 -9.66
N LEU A 355 -1.89 -9.01 -8.90
CA LEU A 355 -1.93 -9.11 -7.44
C LEU A 355 -2.57 -10.43 -7.01
N THR A 356 -3.71 -10.82 -7.60
CA THR A 356 -4.36 -12.13 -7.37
C THR A 356 -3.42 -13.28 -7.65
N PHE A 357 -2.72 -13.27 -8.80
CA PHE A 357 -1.72 -14.28 -9.15
C PHE A 357 -0.67 -14.41 -8.03
N LYS A 358 -0.05 -13.29 -7.66
CA LYS A 358 1.00 -13.27 -6.63
C LYS A 358 0.51 -13.87 -5.31
N ILE A 359 -0.71 -13.51 -4.89
CA ILE A 359 -1.30 -14.01 -3.65
C ILE A 359 -1.56 -15.53 -3.71
N LEU A 360 -2.11 -16.04 -4.82
CA LEU A 360 -2.40 -17.47 -4.99
C LEU A 360 -1.13 -18.33 -4.99
N TYR A 361 -0.01 -17.78 -5.48
CA TYR A 361 1.28 -18.46 -5.57
C TYR A 361 2.26 -18.09 -4.44
N GLY A 362 1.77 -17.55 -3.32
CA GLY A 362 2.59 -17.28 -2.13
C GLY A 362 3.61 -16.14 -2.28
N GLN A 363 3.48 -15.31 -3.31
CA GLN A 363 4.30 -14.12 -3.55
C GLN A 363 3.61 -12.82 -3.08
N GLY A 364 2.57 -12.95 -2.25
CA GLY A 364 1.80 -11.83 -1.69
C GLY A 364 1.42 -12.06 -0.23
N PRO A 365 0.80 -11.07 0.42
CA PRO A 365 0.54 -11.13 1.86
C PRO A 365 -0.52 -12.17 2.24
N LEU A 366 -0.30 -12.86 3.36
CA LEU A 366 -1.23 -13.87 3.89
C LEU A 366 -2.63 -13.29 4.18
N TYR A 367 -2.71 -12.07 4.75
CA TYR A 367 -4.00 -11.42 5.06
C TYR A 367 -4.88 -11.12 3.84
N LEU A 368 -4.31 -11.10 2.62
CA LEU A 368 -5.09 -11.05 1.37
C LEU A 368 -5.39 -12.43 0.82
N ARG A 369 -4.48 -13.40 1.03
CA ARG A 369 -4.70 -14.80 0.67
C ARG A 369 -5.92 -15.37 1.38
N ASP A 370 -6.08 -15.06 2.66
CA ASP A 370 -7.19 -15.53 3.49
C ASP A 370 -8.56 -15.00 3.00
N ARG A 371 -8.56 -14.00 2.12
CA ARG A 371 -9.77 -13.44 1.48
C ARG A 371 -10.15 -14.14 0.18
N LEU A 372 -9.28 -15.02 -0.33
CA LEU A 372 -9.51 -15.79 -1.55
C LEU A 372 -9.69 -17.26 -1.19
N SER A 373 -10.91 -17.76 -1.31
CA SER A 373 -11.21 -19.18 -1.14
C SER A 373 -11.45 -19.85 -2.49
N PHE A 374 -11.09 -21.13 -2.60
CA PHE A 374 -11.43 -21.93 -3.77
C PHE A 374 -12.87 -22.46 -3.66
N SER A 375 -13.57 -22.49 -4.79
CA SER A 375 -14.92 -23.05 -4.83
C SER A 375 -14.88 -24.55 -4.52
N HIS A 376 -15.77 -25.00 -3.63
CA HIS A 376 -15.80 -26.37 -3.12
C HIS A 376 -16.45 -27.38 -4.08
N HIS A 377 -16.57 -27.05 -5.38
CA HIS A 377 -17.07 -27.97 -6.39
C HIS A 377 -16.05 -29.07 -6.74
N ARG A 378 -15.68 -29.89 -5.74
CA ARG A 378 -14.82 -31.08 -5.83
C ARG A 378 -15.39 -32.20 -6.72
N ARG A 379 -16.57 -32.03 -7.31
CA ARG A 379 -17.26 -33.05 -8.13
C ARG A 379 -17.48 -32.68 -9.59
N SER A 380 -16.90 -31.58 -10.09
CA SER A 380 -16.96 -31.32 -11.54
C SER A 380 -15.86 -32.09 -12.27
N GLN A 381 -16.24 -33.02 -13.14
CA GLN A 381 -15.34 -33.74 -14.04
C GLN A 381 -14.84 -32.88 -15.21
N ARG A 382 -15.28 -31.61 -15.33
CA ARG A 382 -14.89 -30.71 -16.41
C ARG A 382 -13.57 -30.00 -16.10
N PRO A 383 -12.51 -30.13 -16.93
CA PRO A 383 -11.22 -29.46 -16.74
C PRO A 383 -11.34 -27.94 -16.60
N SER A 384 -12.33 -27.31 -17.25
CA SER A 384 -12.58 -25.87 -17.23
C SER A 384 -13.06 -25.31 -15.89
N GLN A 385 -13.50 -26.17 -14.96
CA GLN A 385 -14.00 -25.79 -13.64
C GLN A 385 -13.04 -26.11 -12.49
N ARG A 386 -11.82 -26.61 -12.79
CA ARG A 386 -10.76 -26.76 -11.79
C ARG A 386 -10.17 -25.39 -11.45
N ASP A 387 -9.78 -25.21 -10.19
CA ASP A 387 -9.10 -24.02 -9.66
C ASP A 387 -9.88 -22.69 -9.77
N LEU A 388 -11.23 -22.76 -9.77
CA LEU A 388 -12.07 -21.56 -9.68
C LEU A 388 -12.12 -21.02 -8.26
N LEU A 389 -12.00 -19.70 -8.13
CA LEU A 389 -12.18 -19.00 -6.87
C LEU A 389 -13.67 -18.89 -6.55
N TYR A 390 -13.99 -18.92 -5.26
CA TYR A 390 -15.33 -18.66 -4.76
C TYR A 390 -15.70 -17.20 -5.01
N ILE A 391 -16.92 -16.96 -5.49
CA ILE A 391 -17.49 -15.63 -5.66
C ILE A 391 -18.72 -15.58 -4.77
N PRO A 392 -18.76 -14.73 -3.73
CA PRO A 392 -19.94 -14.56 -2.88
C PRO A 392 -21.18 -14.22 -3.72
N GLY A 393 -22.29 -14.88 -3.42
CA GLY A 393 -23.53 -14.70 -4.15
C GLY A 393 -24.29 -13.43 -3.75
N PRO A 394 -25.40 -13.10 -4.44
CA PRO A 394 -26.20 -11.91 -4.13
C PRO A 394 -26.80 -11.84 -2.72
N ARG A 395 -26.87 -12.99 -2.04
CA ARG A 395 -27.36 -13.12 -0.66
C ARG A 395 -26.28 -12.81 0.37
N GLU A 396 -25.01 -12.94 0.01
CA GLU A 396 -23.87 -12.67 0.90
C GLU A 396 -23.34 -11.24 0.74
N VAL A 397 -23.47 -10.69 -0.48
CA VAL A 397 -23.06 -9.32 -0.77
C VAL A 397 -24.22 -8.61 -1.45
N HIS A 398 -24.76 -7.59 -0.80
CA HIS A 398 -25.99 -6.93 -1.21
C HIS A 398 -25.74 -5.75 -2.14
N LEU A 399 -24.70 -4.94 -1.91
CA LEU A 399 -24.46 -3.73 -2.67
C LEU A 399 -23.66 -4.03 -3.94
N GLU A 400 -24.18 -3.54 -5.08
CA GLU A 400 -23.51 -3.67 -6.38
C GLU A 400 -22.12 -3.01 -6.38
N ARG A 401 -21.98 -1.89 -5.66
CA ARG A 401 -20.70 -1.19 -5.51
C ARG A 401 -19.66 -2.07 -4.81
N THR A 402 -20.05 -2.83 -3.79
CA THR A 402 -19.19 -3.77 -3.08
C THR A 402 -18.77 -4.89 -4.02
N ARG A 403 -19.72 -5.51 -4.73
CA ARG A 403 -19.43 -6.59 -5.70
C ARG A 403 -18.42 -6.19 -6.77
N ARG A 404 -18.50 -4.95 -7.27
CA ARG A 404 -17.60 -4.45 -8.31
C ARG A 404 -16.20 -4.07 -7.81
N ARG A 405 -16.05 -3.75 -6.52
CA ARG A 405 -14.86 -3.02 -6.02
C ARG A 405 -14.18 -3.64 -4.81
N ALA A 406 -14.85 -4.47 -4.03
CA ALA A 406 -14.23 -5.20 -2.93
C ALA A 406 -13.36 -6.32 -3.50
N PHE A 407 -12.09 -6.35 -3.12
CA PHE A 407 -11.10 -7.31 -3.63
C PHE A 407 -11.54 -8.76 -3.48
N SER A 408 -12.11 -9.12 -2.34
CA SER A 408 -12.64 -10.45 -2.02
C SER A 408 -13.74 -10.94 -2.98
N ILE A 409 -14.26 -10.07 -3.85
CA ILE A 409 -15.32 -10.38 -4.81
C ILE A 409 -14.84 -10.12 -6.24
N SER A 410 -14.30 -8.92 -6.48
CA SER A 410 -13.86 -8.50 -7.81
C SER A 410 -12.66 -9.30 -8.29
N ALA A 411 -11.70 -9.62 -7.42
CA ALA A 411 -10.54 -10.42 -7.81
C ALA A 411 -10.93 -11.87 -8.21
N PRO A 412 -11.71 -12.63 -7.40
CA PRO A 412 -12.27 -13.92 -7.83
C PRO A 412 -13.04 -13.86 -9.15
N ALA A 413 -13.93 -12.87 -9.31
CA ALA A 413 -14.71 -12.71 -10.53
C ALA A 413 -13.84 -12.48 -11.77
N LEU A 414 -12.83 -11.61 -11.66
CA LEU A 414 -11.88 -11.35 -12.75
C LEU A 414 -11.00 -12.57 -13.04
N TRP A 415 -10.51 -13.25 -12.00
CA TRP A 415 -9.68 -14.44 -12.15
C TRP A 415 -10.44 -15.58 -12.85
N ASN A 416 -11.68 -15.82 -12.45
CA ASN A 416 -12.54 -16.84 -13.06
C ASN A 416 -12.93 -16.49 -14.50
N ALA A 417 -12.92 -15.21 -14.88
CA ALA A 417 -13.15 -14.77 -16.25
C ALA A 417 -11.94 -14.96 -17.19
N LEU A 418 -10.76 -15.32 -16.67
CA LEU A 418 -9.60 -15.61 -17.49
C LEU A 418 -9.79 -16.88 -18.35
N PRO A 419 -9.07 -17.02 -19.47
CA PRO A 419 -8.96 -18.30 -20.16
C PRO A 419 -8.33 -19.39 -19.27
N PRO A 420 -8.76 -20.67 -19.38
CA PRO A 420 -8.21 -21.76 -18.58
C PRO A 420 -6.69 -21.92 -18.68
N TYR A 421 -6.11 -21.71 -19.86
CA TYR A 421 -4.66 -21.82 -20.07
C TYR A 421 -3.87 -20.77 -19.27
N MET A 422 -4.43 -19.58 -19.04
CA MET A 422 -3.79 -18.53 -18.24
C MET A 422 -3.87 -18.85 -16.75
N ARG A 423 -5.00 -19.39 -16.27
CA ARG A 423 -5.12 -19.83 -14.87
C ARG A 423 -4.17 -20.98 -14.53
N ALA A 424 -3.86 -21.82 -15.52
CA ALA A 424 -2.91 -22.94 -15.36
C ALA A 424 -1.44 -22.50 -15.28
N MET A 425 -1.11 -21.25 -15.63
CA MET A 425 0.27 -20.74 -15.55
C MET A 425 0.74 -20.66 -14.09
N ARG A 426 1.98 -21.10 -13.86
CA ARG A 426 2.61 -21.12 -12.53
C ARG A 426 3.69 -20.05 -12.33
N GLU A 427 4.14 -19.42 -13.43
CA GLU A 427 5.18 -18.39 -13.40
C GLU A 427 4.62 -16.99 -13.68
N LEU A 428 5.08 -16.01 -12.91
CA LEU A 428 4.61 -14.63 -12.99
C LEU A 428 4.96 -13.96 -14.33
N GLY A 429 6.17 -14.19 -14.85
CA GLY A 429 6.65 -13.60 -16.11
C GLY A 429 5.75 -13.95 -17.30
N PRO A 430 5.61 -15.24 -17.65
CA PRO A 430 4.71 -15.69 -18.70
C PRO A 430 3.25 -15.24 -18.49
N PHE A 431 2.76 -15.29 -17.24
CA PHE A 431 1.41 -14.84 -16.91
C PHE A 431 1.19 -13.35 -17.20
N THR A 432 2.10 -12.48 -16.76
CA THR A 432 2.01 -11.03 -16.99
C THR A 432 2.02 -10.67 -18.48
N LEU A 433 2.86 -11.35 -19.27
CA LEU A 433 2.90 -11.15 -20.72
C LEU A 433 1.58 -11.58 -21.38
N ALA A 434 1.12 -12.81 -21.10
CA ALA A 434 -0.13 -13.33 -21.64
C ALA A 434 -1.34 -12.48 -21.24
N LEU A 435 -1.36 -11.99 -20.00
CA LEU A 435 -2.40 -11.13 -19.47
C LEU A 435 -2.44 -9.77 -20.16
N LYS A 436 -1.29 -9.14 -20.39
CA LYS A 436 -1.22 -7.89 -21.16
C LYS A 436 -1.78 -8.09 -22.56
N THR A 437 -1.37 -9.16 -23.25
CA THR A 437 -1.86 -9.48 -24.61
C THR A 437 -3.36 -9.73 -24.62
N TRP A 438 -3.88 -10.50 -23.67
CA TRP A 438 -5.32 -10.80 -23.56
C TRP A 438 -6.15 -9.54 -23.31
N LEU A 439 -5.74 -8.69 -22.36
CA LEU A 439 -6.42 -7.42 -22.09
C LEU A 439 -6.32 -6.45 -23.26
N PHE A 440 -5.18 -6.39 -23.94
CA PHE A 440 -4.97 -5.52 -25.10
C PHE A 440 -5.89 -5.91 -26.27
N THR A 441 -5.94 -7.22 -26.57
CA THR A 441 -6.86 -7.80 -27.57
C THR A 441 -8.30 -7.46 -27.22
N ARG A 442 -8.71 -7.66 -25.96
CA ARG A 442 -10.07 -7.36 -25.50
C ARG A 442 -10.38 -5.85 -25.54
N ALA A 443 -9.40 -4.99 -25.30
CA ALA A 443 -9.62 -3.54 -25.32
C ALA A 443 -9.82 -2.97 -26.73
N PHE A 444 -9.19 -3.58 -27.73
CA PHE A 444 -9.08 -3.00 -29.07
C PHE A 444 -9.70 -3.83 -30.20
N ASN A 445 -9.96 -5.13 -30.00
CA ASN A 445 -10.52 -6.01 -31.02
C ASN A 445 -12.04 -6.21 -30.89
N PHE A 446 -12.75 -5.42 -30.07
CA PHE A 446 -14.20 -5.30 -30.19
C PHE A 446 -14.55 -4.37 -31.36
N ILE A 447 -14.36 -4.88 -32.59
CA ILE A 447 -15.01 -4.42 -33.80
C ILE A 447 -15.60 -5.67 -34.47
N ASN A 448 -16.91 -5.62 -34.78
CA ASN A 448 -17.78 -6.61 -35.48
C ASN A 448 -18.66 -7.57 -34.65
N ILE A 449 -19.57 -7.06 -33.81
CA ILE A 449 -20.85 -7.77 -33.52
C ILE A 449 -22.11 -6.89 -33.76
N TYR A 450 -21.97 -5.63 -34.19
CA TYR A 450 -23.11 -4.87 -34.72
C TYR A 450 -22.69 -4.11 -35.98
N MET A 451 -22.68 -4.83 -37.10
CA MET A 451 -23.17 -4.31 -38.38
C MET A 451 -24.46 -5.05 -38.68
#